data_AF-A0A1G9DVB1-F1
#
_entry.id   AF-A0A1G9DVB1-F1
#
_cell.length_a   1.000
_cell.length_b   1.000
_cell.length_c   1.000
_cell.angle_alpha   90.00
_cell.angle_beta   90.00
_cell.angle_gamma   90.00
#
_symmetry.space_group_name_H-M   'P 1'
#
loop_
_entity.id
_entity.type
_entity.pdbx_description
1 polymer ?
#
loop_
_entity_poly.entity_id
_entity_poly.type
_entity_poly.pdbx_seq_one_letter_code
_entity_poly.pdbx_strand_id
1 'polypeptide(L)'
;MTNTAAYLEKYNLEDLHQLAINAGVTNEEALDKEGLIAGISKNLLNSDVLEYAFLYSDDAAINSWRNGAENKEDAVNLSLSDVYGLYIMGFAYESLNEADSFFIIDEVLDQFDTVDTEENRDKRTEIQRQLNLIRASLHLYGVVEFKQIVHLFKKYYGIDVTIDEIKDLVSRSPYVITVNEKNKEFIIDDMTPEQYKIIRNTQQKYNYYEPEFAKFIKFSNPGFIDESAAHEDLKQWVSEHLNTSVASDYELYLSVLRMVISGQKREDISGEIKNLGHDFESAEEENRFFEMIQDVVKHTRHFQYRGKSSADIGQKTIVKEYKVGRNDPCPCGSGKKYKKCCGKAV
;
A
#
# COMPACT_ATOMS: atom_id res chain seq x y z
N MET A 1 12.53 28.55 -10.67
CA MET A 1 13.31 28.21 -9.47
C MET A 1 12.30 28.00 -8.36
N THR A 2 11.62 26.87 -8.43
CA THR A 2 10.87 26.36 -7.30
C THR A 2 11.95 26.01 -6.27
N ASN A 3 11.97 26.78 -5.19
CA ASN A 3 13.04 26.73 -4.20
C ASN A 3 12.86 25.46 -3.35
N THR A 4 13.31 24.30 -3.84
CA THR A 4 13.34 23.02 -3.12
C THR A 4 13.78 23.22 -1.66
N ALA A 5 14.78 24.09 -1.45
CA ALA A 5 15.27 24.42 -0.12
C ALA A 5 14.21 25.07 0.80
N ALA A 6 13.33 25.93 0.26
CA ALA A 6 12.26 26.56 1.05
C ALA A 6 11.21 25.55 1.54
N TYR A 7 10.98 24.45 0.81
CA TYR A 7 10.09 23.39 1.27
C TYR A 7 10.79 22.48 2.29
N LEU A 8 12.05 22.15 2.03
CA LEU A 8 12.87 21.32 2.94
C LEU A 8 13.12 21.99 4.29
N GLU A 9 13.08 23.33 4.39
CA GLU A 9 13.18 24.04 5.67
C GLU A 9 12.12 23.62 6.70
N LYS A 10 10.94 23.16 6.25
CA LYS A 10 9.85 22.71 7.13
C LYS A 10 10.07 21.31 7.71
N TYR A 11 10.93 20.52 7.08
CA TYR A 11 11.16 19.14 7.49
C TYR A 11 11.92 19.11 8.81
N ASN A 12 11.62 18.10 9.63
CA ASN A 12 12.41 17.85 10.82
C ASN A 12 13.76 17.23 10.42
N LEU A 13 14.70 17.14 11.37
CA LEU A 13 16.05 16.66 11.06
C LEU A 13 16.08 15.17 10.65
N GLU A 14 15.21 14.36 11.23
CA GLU A 14 15.09 12.93 10.92
C GLU A 14 14.61 12.71 9.48
N ASP A 15 13.56 13.43 9.06
CA ASP A 15 13.06 13.36 7.69
C ASP A 15 14.11 13.84 6.68
N LEU A 16 14.87 14.89 7.01
CA LEU A 16 15.95 15.38 6.16
C LEU A 16 17.09 14.37 6.02
N HIS A 17 17.43 13.63 7.09
CA HIS A 17 18.40 12.54 6.98
C HIS A 17 17.90 11.43 6.06
N GLN A 18 16.62 11.08 6.13
CA GLN A 18 16.05 10.06 5.25
C GLN A 18 16.04 10.51 3.78
N LEU A 19 15.67 11.78 3.52
CA LEU A 19 15.73 12.37 2.19
C LEU A 19 17.18 12.45 1.65
N ALA A 20 18.14 12.77 2.51
CA ALA A 20 19.55 12.79 2.16
C ALA A 20 20.06 11.40 1.72
N ILE A 21 19.63 10.33 2.40
CA ILE A 21 19.93 8.95 1.97
C ILE A 21 19.34 8.68 0.57
N ASN A 22 18.07 9.03 0.35
CA ASN A 22 17.38 8.82 -0.92
C ASN A 22 18.02 9.63 -2.08
N ALA A 23 18.50 10.84 -1.78
CA ALA A 23 19.19 11.72 -2.74
C ALA A 23 20.70 11.43 -2.85
N GLY A 24 21.22 10.38 -2.21
CA GLY A 24 22.64 10.01 -2.28
C GLY A 24 23.60 11.06 -1.72
N VAL A 25 23.16 11.87 -0.76
CA VAL A 25 23.97 12.90 -0.09
C VAL A 25 24.96 12.23 0.85
N THR A 26 26.23 12.66 0.78
CA THR A 26 27.30 12.06 1.59
C THR A 26 27.32 12.63 3.01
N ASN A 27 27.86 11.87 3.97
CA ASN A 27 28.00 12.30 5.37
C ASN A 27 28.83 13.60 5.54
N GLU A 28 29.70 13.92 4.59
CA GLU A 28 30.51 15.15 4.62
C GLU A 28 29.68 16.40 4.24
N GLU A 29 28.62 16.23 3.46
CA GLU A 29 27.68 17.29 3.03
C GLU A 29 26.53 17.49 4.03
N ALA A 30 26.34 16.56 4.98
CA ALA A 30 25.18 16.45 5.88
C ALA A 30 25.49 16.78 7.36
N LEU A 31 26.34 17.77 7.63
CA LEU A 31 26.83 18.09 8.99
C LEU A 31 25.81 18.85 9.86
N ASP A 32 24.90 19.58 9.23
CA ASP A 32 23.82 20.33 9.87
C ASP A 32 22.60 20.41 8.94
N LYS A 33 21.53 21.06 9.41
CA LYS A 33 20.27 21.19 8.66
C LYS A 33 20.46 21.90 7.31
N GLU A 34 21.28 22.95 7.27
CA GLU A 34 21.53 23.73 6.05
C GLU A 34 22.32 22.89 5.02
N GLY A 35 23.33 22.15 5.48
CA GLY A 35 24.11 21.21 4.67
C GLY A 35 23.24 20.11 4.07
N LEU A 36 22.36 19.50 4.88
CA LEU A 36 21.39 18.51 4.40
C LEU A 36 20.51 19.08 3.27
N ILE A 37 19.92 20.25 3.48
CA ILE A 37 19.04 20.90 2.51
C ILE A 37 19.79 21.21 1.20
N ALA A 38 21.00 21.75 1.30
CA ALA A 38 21.83 22.07 0.15
C ALA A 38 22.26 20.81 -0.61
N GLY A 39 22.67 19.74 0.10
CA GLY A 39 23.03 18.46 -0.47
C GLY A 39 21.87 17.80 -1.21
N ILE A 40 20.69 17.74 -0.57
CA ILE A 40 19.47 17.20 -1.18
C ILE A 40 19.14 17.99 -2.44
N SER A 41 19.04 19.32 -2.34
CA SER A 41 18.69 20.19 -3.47
C SER A 41 19.66 20.06 -4.65
N LYS A 42 20.95 19.83 -4.36
CA LYS A 42 22.00 19.63 -5.37
C LYS A 42 21.90 18.26 -6.06
N ASN A 43 21.59 17.20 -5.32
CA ASN A 43 21.61 15.84 -5.85
C ASN A 43 20.23 15.35 -6.33
N LEU A 44 19.13 16.04 -6.02
CA LEU A 44 17.78 15.64 -6.40
C LEU A 44 17.61 15.44 -7.92
N LEU A 45 18.30 16.25 -8.72
CA LEU A 45 18.26 16.18 -10.19
C LEU A 45 19.41 15.34 -10.77
N ASN A 46 20.16 14.61 -9.95
CA ASN A 46 21.16 13.66 -10.45
C ASN A 46 20.47 12.53 -11.22
N SER A 47 21.03 12.14 -12.35
CA SER A 47 20.50 11.06 -13.21
C SER A 47 20.23 9.76 -12.43
N ASP A 48 21.13 9.36 -11.53
CA ASP A 48 20.98 8.11 -10.77
C ASP A 48 19.83 8.20 -9.75
N VAL A 49 19.64 9.40 -9.18
CA VAL A 49 18.61 9.72 -8.18
C VAL A 49 17.23 9.80 -8.86
N LEU A 50 17.16 10.41 -10.04
CA LEU A 50 15.95 10.44 -10.88
C LEU A 50 15.59 9.04 -11.40
N GLU A 51 16.57 8.25 -11.85
CA GLU A 51 16.34 6.85 -12.25
C GLU A 51 15.79 6.04 -11.07
N TYR A 52 16.40 6.17 -9.89
CA TYR A 52 15.88 5.54 -8.67
C TYR A 52 14.41 5.91 -8.40
N ALA A 53 14.07 7.20 -8.43
CA ALA A 53 12.70 7.67 -8.22
C ALA A 53 11.73 7.08 -9.25
N PHE A 54 12.13 7.03 -10.52
CA PHE A 54 11.35 6.45 -11.60
C PHE A 54 11.09 4.94 -11.40
N LEU A 55 12.13 4.20 -11.03
CA LEU A 55 12.09 2.74 -10.88
C LEU A 55 11.25 2.30 -9.67
N TYR A 56 11.29 3.06 -8.57
CA TYR A 56 10.72 2.65 -7.28
C TYR A 56 9.35 3.27 -6.95
N SER A 57 9.00 4.41 -7.55
CA SER A 57 7.66 4.99 -7.40
C SER A 57 6.58 4.10 -8.00
N ASP A 58 5.42 4.05 -7.36
CA ASP A 58 4.24 3.32 -7.85
C ASP A 58 3.65 3.96 -9.12
N ASP A 59 2.67 3.27 -9.72
CA ASP A 59 2.09 3.68 -10.99
C ASP A 59 1.32 5.00 -10.89
N ALA A 60 0.71 5.30 -9.73
CA ALA A 60 0.00 6.56 -9.54
C ALA A 60 0.98 7.73 -9.60
N ALA A 61 2.06 7.64 -8.81
CA ALA A 61 3.13 8.64 -8.79
C ALA A 61 3.80 8.86 -10.16
N ILE A 62 4.07 7.78 -10.91
CA ILE A 62 4.66 7.92 -12.26
C ILE A 62 3.68 8.51 -13.27
N ASN A 63 2.38 8.21 -13.16
CA ASN A 63 1.38 8.84 -14.02
C ASN A 63 1.24 10.33 -13.72
N SER A 64 1.24 10.73 -12.44
CA SER A 64 1.25 12.13 -12.04
C SER A 64 2.49 12.87 -12.58
N TRP A 65 3.67 12.25 -12.48
CA TRP A 65 4.90 12.83 -13.05
C TRP A 65 4.82 12.96 -14.57
N ARG A 66 4.35 11.93 -15.28
CA ARG A 66 4.17 11.98 -16.75
C ARG A 66 3.21 13.10 -17.16
N ASN A 67 2.02 13.13 -16.56
CA ASN A 67 1.00 14.13 -16.89
C ASN A 67 1.51 15.55 -16.59
N GLY A 68 2.18 15.73 -15.44
CA GLY A 68 2.81 16.98 -15.06
C GLY A 68 3.92 17.44 -16.02
N ALA A 69 4.68 16.51 -16.59
CA ALA A 69 5.71 16.82 -17.59
C ALA A 69 5.10 17.26 -18.92
N GLU A 70 3.92 16.74 -19.29
CA GLU A 70 3.17 17.18 -20.47
C GLU A 70 2.46 18.52 -20.22
N ASN A 71 1.90 18.71 -19.02
CA ASN A 71 1.17 19.89 -18.59
C ASN A 71 1.33 20.11 -17.08
N LYS A 72 2.05 21.18 -16.70
CA LYS A 72 2.36 21.50 -15.30
C LYS A 72 1.13 21.74 -14.41
N GLU A 73 -0.01 22.11 -14.99
CA GLU A 73 -1.27 22.25 -14.24
C GLU A 73 -1.78 20.89 -13.70
N ASP A 74 -1.40 19.78 -14.33
CA ASP A 74 -1.75 18.43 -13.88
C ASP A 74 -0.81 17.91 -12.77
N ALA A 75 0.21 18.70 -12.39
CA ALA A 75 1.17 18.35 -11.35
C ALA A 75 0.89 19.01 -9.99
N VAL A 76 -0.23 19.73 -9.85
CA VAL A 76 -0.63 20.45 -8.63
C VAL A 76 -1.98 19.95 -8.13
N ASN A 77 -2.32 20.25 -6.87
CA ASN A 77 -3.57 19.82 -6.22
C ASN A 77 -3.77 18.29 -6.25
N LEU A 78 -2.66 17.55 -6.15
CA LEU A 78 -2.64 16.10 -6.13
C LEU A 78 -2.92 15.59 -4.71
N SER A 79 -3.49 14.39 -4.59
CA SER A 79 -3.59 13.71 -3.30
C SER A 79 -2.26 13.06 -2.91
N LEU A 80 -2.08 12.73 -1.62
CA LEU A 80 -0.92 11.94 -1.19
C LEU A 80 -0.81 10.62 -1.97
N SER A 81 -1.93 9.94 -2.26
CA SER A 81 -1.92 8.70 -3.04
C SER A 81 -1.45 8.88 -4.48
N ASP A 82 -1.59 10.07 -5.04
CA ASP A 82 -1.13 10.39 -6.41
C ASP A 82 0.37 10.61 -6.47
N VAL A 83 1.05 10.87 -5.35
CA VAL A 83 2.47 11.22 -5.30
C VAL A 83 3.27 10.46 -4.23
N TYR A 84 2.69 9.48 -3.53
CA TYR A 84 3.27 8.90 -2.31
C TYR A 84 4.75 8.53 -2.45
N GLY A 85 5.11 7.74 -3.47
CA GLY A 85 6.50 7.37 -3.71
C GLY A 85 7.43 8.56 -3.93
N LEU A 86 6.99 9.52 -4.75
CA LEU A 86 7.76 10.74 -5.04
C LEU A 86 7.86 11.65 -3.80
N TYR A 87 6.81 11.75 -3.00
CA TYR A 87 6.78 12.52 -1.76
C TYR A 87 7.77 11.95 -0.74
N ILE A 88 7.72 10.65 -0.47
CA ILE A 88 8.67 9.98 0.45
C ILE A 88 10.12 10.14 0.00
N MET A 89 10.36 10.17 -1.32
CA MET A 89 11.70 10.33 -1.87
C MET A 89 12.13 11.80 -2.06
N GLY A 90 11.25 12.77 -1.77
CA GLY A 90 11.57 14.21 -1.82
C GLY A 90 11.43 14.88 -3.18
N PHE A 91 10.69 14.27 -4.11
CA PHE A 91 10.40 14.79 -5.45
C PHE A 91 9.06 15.52 -5.54
N ALA A 92 8.19 15.31 -4.56
CA ALA A 92 6.91 15.99 -4.40
C ALA A 92 6.80 16.58 -2.99
N TYR A 93 5.96 17.61 -2.84
CA TYR A 93 5.80 18.34 -1.59
C TYR A 93 4.33 18.63 -1.31
N GLU A 94 4.00 18.77 -0.03
CA GLU A 94 2.73 19.35 0.40
C GLU A 94 2.74 20.88 0.19
N SER A 95 1.63 21.42 -0.28
CA SER A 95 1.39 22.85 -0.44
C SER A 95 1.43 23.56 0.91
N LEU A 96 2.09 24.72 0.95
CA LEU A 96 2.16 25.50 2.18
C LEU A 96 0.87 26.25 2.50
N ASN A 97 -0.02 26.38 1.51
CA ASN A 97 -1.23 27.20 1.58
C ASN A 97 -2.50 26.36 1.69
N GLU A 98 -2.42 25.07 1.37
CA GLU A 98 -3.56 24.17 1.31
C GLU A 98 -3.13 22.81 1.86
N ALA A 99 -3.72 22.42 3.00
CA ALA A 99 -3.45 21.14 3.62
C ALA A 99 -3.94 19.99 2.74
N ASP A 100 -3.25 18.85 2.78
CA ASP A 100 -3.57 17.65 1.99
C ASP A 100 -3.53 17.85 0.45
N SER A 101 -2.96 18.97 -0.01
CA SER A 101 -2.76 19.29 -1.42
C SER A 101 -1.27 19.17 -1.75
N PHE A 102 -0.92 18.29 -2.68
CA PHE A 102 0.46 17.98 -3.04
C PHE A 102 0.79 18.42 -4.47
N PHE A 103 2.07 18.59 -4.75
CA PHE A 103 2.56 18.91 -6.09
C PHE A 103 3.95 18.35 -6.34
N ILE A 104 4.29 18.14 -7.62
CA ILE A 104 5.63 17.77 -8.07
C ILE A 104 6.34 19.04 -8.52
N ILE A 105 7.60 19.26 -8.12
CA ILE A 105 8.33 20.47 -8.50
C ILE A 105 8.66 20.48 -10.00
N ASP A 106 8.58 21.66 -10.61
CA ASP A 106 8.87 21.90 -12.02
C ASP A 106 10.20 21.29 -12.48
N GLU A 107 11.25 21.45 -11.67
CA GLU A 107 12.58 20.95 -12.01
C GLU A 107 12.61 19.43 -12.14
N VAL A 108 11.75 18.70 -11.43
CA VAL A 108 11.60 17.23 -11.56
C VAL A 108 10.73 16.88 -12.75
N LEU A 109 9.62 17.60 -12.96
CA LEU A 109 8.76 17.42 -14.14
C LEU A 109 9.55 17.52 -15.45
N ASP A 110 10.41 18.54 -15.55
CA ASP A 110 11.25 18.80 -16.71
C ASP A 110 12.26 17.66 -17.00
N GLN A 111 12.49 16.73 -16.07
CA GLN A 111 13.42 15.60 -16.23
C GLN A 111 12.73 14.28 -16.60
N PHE A 112 11.40 14.21 -16.70
CA PHE A 112 10.68 12.95 -16.92
C PHE A 112 11.19 12.17 -18.15
N ASP A 113 11.36 12.84 -19.29
CA ASP A 113 11.81 12.22 -20.53
C ASP A 113 13.24 11.65 -20.45
N THR A 114 14.06 12.15 -19.52
CA THR A 114 15.43 11.65 -19.32
C THR A 114 15.44 10.26 -18.69
N VAL A 115 14.43 9.93 -17.90
CA VAL A 115 14.32 8.65 -17.18
C VAL A 115 13.32 7.69 -17.81
N ASP A 116 12.34 8.16 -18.59
CA ASP A 116 11.33 7.34 -19.26
C ASP A 116 11.86 6.64 -20.54
N THR A 117 12.96 5.90 -20.40
CA THR A 117 13.55 5.11 -21.47
C THR A 117 12.94 3.70 -21.54
N GLU A 118 13.02 3.03 -22.70
CA GLU A 118 12.55 1.64 -22.84
C GLU A 118 13.22 0.70 -21.82
N GLU A 119 14.53 0.88 -21.60
CA GLU A 119 15.30 0.12 -20.61
C GLU A 119 14.76 0.34 -19.19
N ASN A 120 14.54 1.59 -18.79
CA ASN A 120 14.04 1.92 -17.46
C ASN A 120 12.60 1.47 -17.26
N ARG A 121 11.74 1.52 -18.29
CA ARG A 121 10.37 0.96 -18.22
C ARG A 121 10.39 -0.54 -17.96
N ASP A 122 11.32 -1.28 -18.58
CA ASP A 122 11.47 -2.72 -18.35
C ASP A 122 12.07 -3.04 -16.97
N LYS A 123 13.12 -2.32 -16.54
CA LYS A 123 13.67 -2.42 -15.17
C LYS A 123 12.58 -2.14 -14.13
N ARG A 124 11.84 -1.04 -14.29
CA ARG A 124 10.74 -0.64 -13.42
C ARG A 124 9.68 -1.73 -13.35
N THR A 125 9.28 -2.29 -14.49
CA THR A 125 8.29 -3.38 -14.53
C THR A 125 8.71 -4.54 -13.64
N GLU A 126 9.99 -4.92 -13.68
CA GLU A 126 10.50 -6.01 -12.86
C GLU A 126 10.57 -5.63 -11.37
N ILE A 127 11.05 -4.43 -11.03
CA ILE A 127 11.11 -3.93 -9.65
C ILE A 127 9.71 -3.85 -9.03
N GLN A 128 8.75 -3.20 -9.71
CA GLN A 128 7.38 -3.05 -9.21
C GLN A 128 6.66 -4.40 -9.08
N ARG A 129 6.93 -5.35 -9.97
CA ARG A 129 6.40 -6.72 -9.86
C ARG A 129 6.86 -7.40 -8.56
N GLN A 130 8.13 -7.23 -8.17
CA GLN A 130 8.68 -7.80 -6.95
C GLN A 130 8.17 -7.07 -5.71
N LEU A 131 8.16 -5.73 -5.72
CA LEU A 131 7.59 -4.91 -4.64
C LEU A 131 6.11 -5.21 -4.41
N ASN A 132 5.31 -5.37 -5.48
CA ASN A 132 3.89 -5.69 -5.36
C ASN A 132 3.64 -7.07 -4.73
N LEU A 133 4.53 -8.05 -4.95
CA LEU A 133 4.43 -9.34 -4.25
C LEU A 133 4.69 -9.18 -2.74
N ILE A 134 5.69 -8.37 -2.38
CA ILE A 134 6.00 -8.06 -0.97
C ILE A 134 4.82 -7.32 -0.33
N ARG A 135 4.32 -6.24 -0.95
CA ARG A 135 3.14 -5.48 -0.49
C ARG A 135 1.92 -6.38 -0.33
N ALA A 136 1.62 -7.22 -1.32
CA ALA A 136 0.52 -8.18 -1.24
C ALA A 136 0.66 -9.15 -0.06
N SER A 137 1.88 -9.63 0.22
CA SER A 137 2.12 -10.49 1.37
C SER A 137 1.90 -9.75 2.70
N LEU A 138 2.35 -8.50 2.79
CA LEU A 138 2.20 -7.67 3.99
C LEU A 138 0.74 -7.28 4.24
N HIS A 139 0.00 -6.87 3.21
CA HIS A 139 -1.43 -6.54 3.34
C HIS A 139 -2.34 -7.76 3.50
N LEU A 140 -1.87 -8.98 3.22
CA LEU A 140 -2.65 -10.19 3.48
C LEU A 140 -2.33 -10.79 4.86
N TYR A 141 -1.10 -10.66 5.33
CA TYR A 141 -0.63 -11.37 6.52
C TYR A 141 -0.22 -10.46 7.68
N GLY A 142 0.11 -9.20 7.45
CA GLY A 142 0.64 -8.24 8.42
C GLY A 142 2.08 -8.51 8.85
N VAL A 143 2.34 -9.74 9.32
CA VAL A 143 3.67 -10.24 9.70
C VAL A 143 4.01 -11.45 8.83
N VAL A 144 5.15 -11.42 8.15
CA VAL A 144 5.55 -12.42 7.15
C VAL A 144 6.95 -12.94 7.44
N GLU A 145 7.08 -14.25 7.63
CA GLU A 145 8.39 -14.88 7.81
C GLU A 145 9.23 -14.77 6.53
N PHE A 146 10.54 -14.58 6.69
CA PHE A 146 11.52 -14.51 5.59
C PHE A 146 11.34 -15.67 4.59
N LYS A 147 11.28 -16.90 5.10
CA LYS A 147 11.09 -18.11 4.28
C LYS A 147 9.77 -18.09 3.48
N GLN A 148 8.73 -17.45 4.00
CA GLN A 148 7.44 -17.36 3.32
C GLN A 148 7.54 -16.43 2.12
N ILE A 149 8.20 -15.27 2.27
CA ILE A 149 8.39 -14.37 1.12
C ILE A 149 9.19 -15.08 0.02
N VAL A 150 10.31 -15.72 0.35
CA VAL A 150 11.11 -16.50 -0.63
C VAL A 150 10.26 -17.55 -1.34
N HIS A 151 9.45 -18.30 -0.58
CA HIS A 151 8.51 -19.27 -1.15
C HIS A 151 7.51 -18.62 -2.10
N LEU A 152 6.94 -17.46 -1.77
CA LEU A 152 5.98 -16.76 -2.63
C LEU A 152 6.63 -16.29 -3.94
N PHE A 153 7.87 -15.79 -3.90
CA PHE A 153 8.64 -15.47 -5.11
C PHE A 153 8.82 -16.72 -5.99
N LYS A 154 9.23 -17.84 -5.39
CA LYS A 154 9.39 -19.09 -6.15
C LYS A 154 8.06 -19.59 -6.71
N LYS A 155 7.00 -19.57 -5.91
CA LYS A 155 5.66 -20.06 -6.27
C LYS A 155 5.03 -19.26 -7.40
N TYR A 156 4.97 -17.94 -7.28
CA TYR A 156 4.22 -17.11 -8.22
C TYR A 156 5.05 -16.64 -9.41
N TYR A 157 6.36 -16.52 -9.24
CA TYR A 157 7.24 -15.96 -10.26
C TYR A 157 8.28 -16.95 -10.77
N GLY A 158 8.45 -18.12 -10.15
CA GLY A 158 9.47 -19.09 -10.54
C GLY A 158 10.91 -18.66 -10.20
N ILE A 159 11.07 -17.51 -9.55
CA ILE A 159 12.37 -16.89 -9.27
C ILE A 159 12.92 -17.41 -7.95
N ASP A 160 14.18 -17.85 -7.95
CA ASP A 160 14.93 -18.11 -6.73
C ASP A 160 15.56 -16.80 -6.25
N VAL A 161 15.16 -16.34 -5.07
CA VAL A 161 15.68 -15.12 -4.43
C VAL A 161 16.24 -15.44 -3.06
N THR A 162 17.26 -14.70 -2.67
CA THR A 162 17.80 -14.71 -1.31
C THR A 162 17.10 -13.66 -0.44
N ILE A 163 17.24 -13.81 0.87
CA ILE A 163 16.70 -12.83 1.81
C ILE A 163 17.43 -11.49 1.73
N ASP A 164 18.73 -11.50 1.45
CA ASP A 164 19.50 -10.26 1.34
C ASP A 164 19.10 -9.47 0.10
N GLU A 165 18.79 -10.14 -1.02
CA GLU A 165 18.21 -9.49 -2.20
C GLU A 165 16.82 -8.88 -1.90
N ILE A 166 15.97 -9.58 -1.14
CA ILE A 166 14.67 -9.03 -0.74
C ILE A 166 14.83 -7.83 0.20
N LYS A 167 15.75 -7.90 1.16
CA LYS A 167 16.02 -6.80 2.10
C LYS A 167 16.54 -5.57 1.37
N ASP A 168 17.45 -5.76 0.42
CA ASP A 168 17.96 -4.69 -0.43
C ASP A 168 16.87 -4.06 -1.32
N LEU A 169 15.91 -4.88 -1.79
CA LEU A 169 14.74 -4.36 -2.50
C LEU A 169 13.82 -3.55 -1.56
N VAL A 170 13.59 -4.04 -0.34
CA VAL A 170 12.78 -3.37 0.68
C VAL A 170 13.41 -2.08 1.15
N SER A 171 14.73 -2.03 1.39
CA SER A 171 15.41 -0.81 1.84
C SER A 171 15.41 0.31 0.80
N ARG A 172 15.18 -0.04 -0.47
CA ARG A 172 15.03 0.90 -1.60
C ARG A 172 13.58 1.24 -1.90
N SER A 173 12.62 0.62 -1.21
CA SER A 173 11.20 0.91 -1.41
C SER A 173 10.83 2.21 -0.70
N PRO A 174 10.02 3.10 -1.32
CA PRO A 174 9.47 4.26 -0.61
C PRO A 174 8.42 3.87 0.44
N TYR A 175 7.96 2.61 0.42
CA TYR A 175 7.03 2.08 1.42
C TYR A 175 7.82 1.59 2.62
N VAL A 176 7.47 2.11 3.80
CA VAL A 176 8.09 1.71 5.05
C VAL A 176 7.71 0.26 5.37
N ILE A 177 8.72 -0.57 5.61
CA ILE A 177 8.56 -1.98 5.97
C ILE A 177 9.57 -2.29 7.06
N THR A 178 9.10 -2.78 8.20
CA THR A 178 9.98 -3.14 9.30
C THR A 178 10.60 -4.52 9.06
N VAL A 179 11.93 -4.59 9.12
CA VAL A 179 12.70 -5.84 9.03
C VAL A 179 13.14 -6.28 10.43
N ASN A 180 12.59 -7.39 10.92
CA ASN A 180 12.97 -7.96 12.21
C ASN A 180 13.93 -9.13 12.03
N GLU A 181 15.24 -8.85 12.12
CA GLU A 181 16.31 -9.85 11.96
C GLU A 181 16.27 -10.96 13.00
N LYS A 182 15.93 -10.60 14.24
CA LYS A 182 15.90 -11.55 15.36
C LYS A 182 14.88 -12.64 15.13
N ASN A 183 13.70 -12.26 14.65
CA ASN A 183 12.58 -13.18 14.40
C ASN A 183 12.49 -13.63 12.94
N LYS A 184 13.33 -13.08 12.06
CA LYS A 184 13.40 -13.38 10.62
C LYS A 184 12.06 -13.14 9.92
N GLU A 185 11.54 -11.93 10.05
CA GLU A 185 10.23 -11.55 9.52
C GLU A 185 10.19 -10.09 9.02
N PHE A 186 9.32 -9.84 8.05
CA PHE A 186 8.93 -8.51 7.60
C PHE A 186 7.58 -8.16 8.23
N ILE A 187 7.41 -6.89 8.61
CA ILE A 187 6.23 -6.39 9.31
C ILE A 187 5.74 -5.15 8.59
N ILE A 188 4.42 -5.06 8.36
CA ILE A 188 3.78 -3.85 7.83
C ILE A 188 3.93 -2.70 8.84
N ASP A 189 4.15 -1.48 8.36
CA ASP A 189 4.57 -0.36 9.20
C ASP A 189 3.53 0.08 10.25
N ASP A 190 2.24 -0.04 9.92
CA ASP A 190 1.14 0.45 10.75
C ASP A 190 0.82 -0.40 12.01
N MET A 191 1.78 -1.19 12.51
CA MET A 191 1.55 -2.14 13.59
C MET A 191 2.24 -1.72 14.89
N THR A 192 1.44 -1.50 15.95
CA THR A 192 2.00 -1.21 17.28
C THR A 192 2.74 -2.42 17.87
N PRO A 193 3.70 -2.22 18.79
CA PRO A 193 4.39 -3.33 19.46
C PRO A 193 3.43 -4.33 20.14
N GLU A 194 2.31 -3.85 20.68
CA GLU A 194 1.26 -4.67 21.31
C GLU A 194 0.50 -5.49 20.27
N GLN A 195 0.05 -4.85 19.18
CA GLN A 195 -0.63 -5.54 18.06
C GLN A 195 0.28 -6.62 17.47
N TYR A 196 1.55 -6.28 17.24
CA TYR A 196 2.55 -7.21 16.74
C TYR A 196 2.69 -8.46 17.62
N LYS A 197 2.79 -8.30 18.94
CA LYS A 197 2.87 -9.46 19.86
C LYS A 197 1.61 -10.34 19.77
N ILE A 198 0.42 -9.74 19.74
CA ILE A 198 -0.85 -10.47 19.67
C ILE A 198 -0.98 -11.24 18.36
N ILE A 199 -0.75 -10.56 17.23
CA ILE A 199 -0.84 -11.13 15.89
C ILE A 199 0.17 -12.26 15.76
N ARG A 200 1.44 -12.00 16.07
CA ARG A 200 2.51 -12.99 15.90
C ARG A 200 2.26 -14.24 16.73
N ASN A 201 1.85 -14.12 17.99
CA ASN A 201 1.55 -15.28 18.85
C ASN A 201 0.42 -16.14 18.30
N THR A 202 -0.59 -15.51 17.70
CA THR A 202 -1.75 -16.20 17.14
C THR A 202 -1.41 -16.87 15.80
N GLN A 203 -0.65 -16.18 14.95
CA GLN A 203 -0.24 -16.67 13.63
C GLN A 203 0.51 -18.01 13.68
N GLN A 204 1.29 -18.27 14.73
CA GLN A 204 2.06 -19.52 14.88
C GLN A 204 1.17 -20.79 14.88
N LYS A 205 -0.13 -20.64 15.11
CA LYS A 205 -1.10 -21.74 15.10
C LYS A 205 -1.61 -22.09 13.70
N TYR A 206 -1.31 -21.27 12.70
CA TYR A 206 -1.91 -21.37 11.37
C TYR A 206 -0.84 -21.47 10.27
N ASN A 207 -1.18 -22.18 9.19
CA ASN A 207 -0.44 -22.07 7.93
C ASN A 207 -0.85 -20.80 7.18
N TYR A 208 -0.04 -20.34 6.23
CA TYR A 208 -0.42 -19.22 5.36
C TYR A 208 -1.61 -19.60 4.46
N TYR A 209 -2.57 -18.68 4.30
CA TYR A 209 -3.54 -18.73 3.20
C TYR A 209 -2.87 -18.23 1.93
N GLU A 210 -2.73 -19.08 0.91
CA GLU A 210 -2.07 -18.72 -0.33
C GLU A 210 -3.03 -18.83 -1.52
N PRO A 211 -3.76 -17.75 -1.86
CA PRO A 211 -4.72 -17.79 -2.96
C PRO A 211 -4.05 -17.93 -4.33
N GLU A 212 -4.83 -18.18 -5.39
CA GLU A 212 -4.35 -18.04 -6.76
C GLU A 212 -3.71 -16.66 -7.00
N PHE A 213 -2.68 -16.62 -7.86
CA PHE A 213 -1.87 -15.42 -8.08
C PHE A 213 -2.70 -14.17 -8.42
N ALA A 214 -3.72 -14.33 -9.28
CA ALA A 214 -4.58 -13.23 -9.72
C ALA A 214 -5.37 -12.58 -8.58
N LYS A 215 -5.67 -13.35 -7.52
CA LYS A 215 -6.28 -12.84 -6.30
C LYS A 215 -5.21 -12.31 -5.36
N PHE A 216 -4.13 -13.07 -5.16
CA PHE A 216 -3.02 -12.68 -4.29
C PHE A 216 -2.49 -11.27 -4.62
N ILE A 217 -2.20 -10.99 -5.89
CA ILE A 217 -1.57 -9.73 -6.27
C ILE A 217 -2.47 -8.50 -6.05
N LYS A 218 -3.80 -8.67 -5.97
CA LYS A 218 -4.71 -7.56 -5.67
C LYS A 218 -4.47 -6.97 -4.29
N PHE A 219 -4.00 -7.78 -3.32
CA PHE A 219 -3.59 -7.29 -2.01
C PHE A 219 -2.39 -6.34 -2.05
N SER A 220 -1.71 -6.16 -3.20
CA SER A 220 -0.68 -5.12 -3.28
C SER A 220 -1.27 -3.72 -3.15
N ASN A 221 -2.56 -3.54 -3.45
CA ASN A 221 -3.31 -2.32 -3.18
C ASN A 221 -3.79 -2.34 -1.71
N PRO A 222 -3.38 -1.38 -0.86
CA PRO A 222 -3.81 -1.32 0.54
C PRO A 222 -5.34 -1.16 0.71
N GLY A 223 -6.04 -0.60 -0.28
CA GLY A 223 -7.49 -0.44 -0.28
C GLY A 223 -8.26 -1.67 -0.77
N PHE A 224 -7.58 -2.75 -1.18
CA PHE A 224 -8.28 -3.95 -1.66
C PHE A 224 -8.86 -4.76 -0.51
N ILE A 225 -10.18 -5.01 -0.58
CA ILE A 225 -10.91 -5.88 0.34
C ILE A 225 -11.31 -7.16 -0.40
N ASP A 226 -11.07 -8.32 0.21
CA ASP A 226 -11.54 -9.61 -0.30
C ASP A 226 -13.02 -9.80 0.03
N GLU A 227 -13.87 -9.09 -0.71
CA GLU A 227 -15.31 -9.04 -0.46
C GLU A 227 -16.00 -10.39 -0.68
N SER A 228 -17.02 -10.63 0.15
CA SER A 228 -17.94 -11.77 0.08
C SER A 228 -19.38 -11.26 -0.06
N ALA A 229 -20.36 -12.15 -0.21
CA ALA A 229 -21.78 -11.76 -0.20
C ALA A 229 -22.16 -10.92 1.04
N ALA A 230 -21.59 -11.24 2.21
CA ALA A 230 -21.82 -10.45 3.43
C ALA A 230 -21.32 -9.00 3.32
N HIS A 231 -20.26 -8.75 2.55
CA HIS A 231 -19.77 -7.39 2.31
C HIS A 231 -20.72 -6.61 1.38
N GLU A 232 -21.34 -7.27 0.40
CA GLU A 232 -22.39 -6.69 -0.43
C GLU A 232 -23.65 -6.36 0.38
N ASP A 233 -24.07 -7.27 1.27
CA ASP A 233 -25.20 -7.05 2.16
C ASP A 233 -24.97 -5.80 3.05
N LEU A 234 -23.76 -5.66 3.60
CA LEU A 234 -23.39 -4.47 4.37
C LEU A 234 -23.36 -3.20 3.52
N LYS A 235 -22.84 -3.24 2.30
CA LYS A 235 -22.86 -2.08 1.38
C LYS A 235 -24.28 -1.63 1.08
N GLN A 236 -25.17 -2.58 0.80
CA GLN A 236 -26.58 -2.29 0.57
C GLN A 236 -27.22 -1.68 1.81
N TRP A 237 -27.02 -2.28 2.99
CA TRP A 237 -27.55 -1.77 4.24
C TRP A 237 -27.07 -0.32 4.50
N VAL A 238 -25.79 -0.04 4.30
CA VAL A 238 -25.22 1.31 4.46
C VAL A 238 -25.88 2.30 3.51
N SER A 239 -26.02 1.97 2.24
CA SER A 239 -26.66 2.84 1.23
C SER A 239 -28.13 3.13 1.55
N GLU A 240 -28.84 2.17 2.14
CA GLU A 240 -30.27 2.30 2.49
C GLU A 240 -30.51 3.08 3.79
N HIS A 241 -29.60 2.99 4.78
CA HIS A 241 -29.86 3.45 6.15
C HIS A 241 -28.98 4.62 6.57
N LEU A 242 -27.75 4.72 6.06
CA LEU A 242 -26.85 5.82 6.38
C LEU A 242 -26.95 6.88 5.29
N ASN A 243 -27.03 8.14 5.68
CA ASN A 243 -27.03 9.23 4.71
C ASN A 243 -26.35 10.45 5.34
N THR A 244 -25.28 10.90 4.70
CA THR A 244 -24.60 12.13 5.07
C THR A 244 -24.44 13.00 3.84
N SER A 245 -24.52 14.32 3.98
CA SER A 245 -24.30 15.25 2.88
C SER A 245 -22.83 15.38 2.46
N VAL A 246 -21.91 14.68 3.14
CA VAL A 246 -20.46 14.92 3.08
C VAL A 246 -19.62 13.69 2.75
N ALA A 247 -20.19 12.48 2.79
CA ALA A 247 -19.48 11.24 2.46
C ALA A 247 -20.33 10.36 1.54
N SER A 248 -19.67 9.72 0.59
CA SER A 248 -20.29 8.73 -0.31
C SER A 248 -20.65 7.43 0.44
N ASP A 249 -21.60 6.67 -0.11
CA ASP A 249 -22.01 5.36 0.44
C ASP A 249 -20.82 4.42 0.63
N TYR A 250 -19.84 4.47 -0.28
CA TYR A 250 -18.63 3.65 -0.19
C TYR A 250 -17.72 4.08 0.96
N GLU A 251 -17.55 5.38 1.21
CA GLU A 251 -16.78 5.88 2.35
C GLU A 251 -17.46 5.54 3.69
N LEU A 252 -18.78 5.62 3.74
CA LEU A 252 -19.58 5.17 4.89
C LEU A 252 -19.42 3.67 5.11
N TYR A 253 -19.47 2.88 4.05
CA TYR A 253 -19.21 1.44 4.10
C TYR A 253 -17.82 1.13 4.68
N LEU A 254 -16.77 1.79 4.18
CA LEU A 254 -15.42 1.63 4.70
C LEU A 254 -15.30 2.07 6.16
N SER A 255 -16.03 3.12 6.57
CA SER A 255 -16.08 3.56 7.97
C SER A 255 -16.66 2.45 8.87
N VAL A 256 -17.82 1.92 8.53
CA VAL A 256 -18.47 0.83 9.28
C VAL A 256 -17.59 -0.43 9.29
N LEU A 257 -17.05 -0.81 8.14
CA LEU A 257 -16.18 -1.97 8.03
C LEU A 257 -14.93 -1.83 8.93
N ARG A 258 -14.31 -0.65 9.01
CA ARG A 258 -13.15 -0.40 9.89
C ARG A 258 -13.49 -0.53 11.38
N MET A 259 -14.62 0.02 11.81
CA MET A 259 -15.09 -0.13 13.20
C MET A 259 -15.27 -1.61 13.57
N VAL A 260 -15.84 -2.38 12.64
CA VAL A 260 -16.11 -3.81 12.79
C VAL A 260 -14.82 -4.63 12.81
N ILE A 261 -13.90 -4.43 11.86
CA ILE A 261 -12.65 -5.19 11.76
C ILE A 261 -11.70 -4.86 12.92
N SER A 262 -11.73 -3.63 13.43
CA SER A 262 -10.93 -3.23 14.61
C SER A 262 -11.46 -3.82 15.93
N GLY A 263 -12.60 -4.50 15.92
CA GLY A 263 -13.15 -5.18 17.09
C GLY A 263 -13.70 -4.22 18.13
N GLN A 264 -14.23 -3.07 17.71
CA GLN A 264 -14.91 -2.13 18.61
C GLN A 264 -16.10 -2.80 19.31
N LYS A 265 -16.46 -2.27 20.48
CA LYS A 265 -17.60 -2.81 21.24
C LYS A 265 -18.90 -2.47 20.54
N ARG A 266 -19.91 -3.30 20.78
CA ARG A 266 -21.24 -3.17 20.21
C ARG A 266 -21.83 -1.78 20.48
N GLU A 267 -21.70 -1.29 21.70
CA GLU A 267 -22.23 0.00 22.13
C GLU A 267 -21.56 1.18 21.40
N ASP A 268 -20.26 1.08 21.14
CA ASP A 268 -19.49 2.10 20.42
C ASP A 268 -19.93 2.14 18.94
N ILE A 269 -20.05 0.97 18.31
CA ILE A 269 -20.53 0.86 16.92
C ILE A 269 -21.94 1.43 16.78
N SER A 270 -22.88 1.07 17.67
CA SER A 270 -24.24 1.59 17.62
C SER A 270 -24.29 3.11 17.82
N GLY A 271 -23.44 3.65 18.69
CA GLY A 271 -23.29 5.09 18.89
C GLY A 271 -22.85 5.82 17.62
N GLU A 272 -21.88 5.26 16.90
CA GLU A 272 -21.40 5.84 15.63
C GLU A 272 -22.42 5.70 14.50
N ILE A 273 -23.11 4.57 14.39
CA ILE A 273 -24.21 4.40 13.42
C ILE A 273 -25.31 5.47 13.63
N LYS A 274 -25.62 5.79 14.89
CA LYS A 274 -26.51 6.90 15.24
C LYS A 274 -25.97 8.26 14.82
N ASN A 275 -24.67 8.52 15.03
CA ASN A 275 -24.02 9.75 14.56
C ASN A 275 -24.05 9.87 13.03
N LEU A 276 -24.01 8.75 12.33
CA LEU A 276 -24.12 8.66 10.86
C LEU A 276 -25.56 8.72 10.35
N GLY A 277 -26.53 8.96 11.24
CA GLY A 277 -27.92 9.30 10.89
C GLY A 277 -28.93 8.16 11.04
N HIS A 278 -28.54 7.00 11.56
CA HIS A 278 -29.45 5.87 11.77
C HIS A 278 -29.60 5.51 13.25
N ASP A 279 -30.77 5.80 13.83
CA ASP A 279 -31.12 5.39 15.19
C ASP A 279 -31.96 4.11 15.11
N PHE A 280 -31.47 3.01 15.66
CA PHE A 280 -32.21 1.74 15.68
C PHE A 280 -33.51 1.90 16.46
N GLU A 281 -34.65 1.58 15.83
CA GLU A 281 -35.98 1.75 16.43
C GLU A 281 -36.29 0.67 17.48
N SER A 282 -35.59 -0.47 17.41
CA SER A 282 -35.81 -1.63 18.28
C SER A 282 -34.53 -2.44 18.50
N ALA A 283 -34.48 -3.17 19.62
CA ALA A 283 -33.41 -4.12 19.89
C ALA A 283 -33.35 -5.24 18.82
N GLU A 284 -34.50 -5.63 18.25
CA GLU A 284 -34.57 -6.61 17.17
C GLU A 284 -33.94 -6.10 15.85
N GLU A 285 -34.10 -4.81 15.53
CA GLU A 285 -33.42 -4.20 14.38
C GLU A 285 -31.90 -4.14 14.59
N GLU A 286 -31.47 -3.64 15.74
CA GLU A 286 -30.06 -3.57 16.10
C GLU A 286 -29.42 -4.97 16.08
N ASN A 287 -30.10 -5.98 16.62
CA ASN A 287 -29.63 -7.37 16.57
C ASN A 287 -29.43 -7.88 15.13
N ARG A 288 -30.37 -7.60 14.21
CA ARG A 288 -30.24 -7.99 12.80
C ARG A 288 -29.03 -7.33 12.13
N PHE A 289 -28.77 -6.06 12.42
CA PHE A 289 -27.55 -5.40 11.96
C PHE A 289 -26.30 -6.12 12.47
N PHE A 290 -26.22 -6.45 13.77
CA PHE A 290 -25.06 -7.15 14.31
C PHE A 290 -24.91 -8.60 13.83
N GLU A 291 -25.99 -9.28 13.47
CA GLU A 291 -25.92 -10.59 12.79
C GLU A 291 -25.25 -10.47 11.41
N MET A 292 -25.64 -9.46 10.61
CA MET A 292 -24.98 -9.16 9.34
C MET A 292 -23.50 -8.82 9.53
N ILE A 293 -23.17 -8.00 10.54
CA ILE A 293 -21.78 -7.67 10.90
C ILE A 293 -20.98 -8.92 11.27
N GLN A 294 -21.55 -9.85 12.04
CA GLN A 294 -20.86 -11.11 12.36
C GLN A 294 -20.51 -11.91 11.11
N ASP A 295 -21.40 -11.94 10.12
CA ASP A 295 -21.13 -12.62 8.84
C ASP A 295 -20.05 -11.90 8.02
N VAL A 296 -19.99 -10.57 8.04
CA VAL A 296 -18.86 -9.81 7.47
C VAL A 296 -17.55 -10.23 8.14
N VAL A 297 -17.45 -10.10 9.47
CA VAL A 297 -16.24 -10.45 10.26
C VAL A 297 -15.79 -11.88 9.99
N LYS A 298 -16.74 -12.80 9.87
CA LYS A 298 -16.49 -14.23 9.63
C LYS A 298 -15.84 -14.49 8.28
N HIS A 299 -16.16 -13.69 7.27
CA HIS A 299 -15.65 -13.86 5.90
C HIS A 299 -14.49 -12.92 5.56
N THR A 300 -14.26 -11.86 6.34
CA THR A 300 -13.09 -11.00 6.20
C THR A 300 -11.80 -11.75 6.58
N ARG A 301 -10.73 -11.48 5.84
CA ARG A 301 -9.39 -12.06 6.04
C ARG A 301 -8.68 -11.35 7.19
N HIS A 302 -7.93 -12.09 8.02
CA HIS A 302 -7.28 -11.54 9.21
C HIS A 302 -5.78 -11.83 9.27
N PHE A 303 -4.98 -10.84 9.67
CA PHE A 303 -3.53 -10.99 9.86
C PHE A 303 -3.18 -12.06 10.89
N GLN A 304 -3.89 -12.07 12.03
CA GLN A 304 -3.74 -13.05 13.10
C GLN A 304 -3.93 -14.51 12.66
N TYR A 305 -4.61 -14.73 11.53
CA TYR A 305 -4.87 -16.06 10.96
C TYR A 305 -4.07 -16.33 9.69
N ARG A 306 -3.00 -15.55 9.45
CA ARG A 306 -2.16 -15.59 8.24
C ARG A 306 -2.99 -15.51 6.96
N GLY A 307 -3.86 -14.50 6.91
CA GLY A 307 -4.71 -14.20 5.77
C GLY A 307 -5.90 -15.13 5.64
N LYS A 308 -6.19 -15.99 6.63
CA LYS A 308 -7.45 -16.75 6.67
C LYS A 308 -8.59 -15.89 7.23
N SER A 309 -9.81 -16.23 6.84
CA SER A 309 -11.01 -15.77 7.52
C SER A 309 -11.41 -16.76 8.60
N SER A 310 -12.27 -16.35 9.53
CA SER A 310 -12.81 -17.26 10.55
C SER A 310 -13.57 -18.44 9.92
N ALA A 311 -14.20 -18.21 8.75
CA ALA A 311 -14.85 -19.26 7.98
C ALA A 311 -13.87 -20.37 7.54
N ASP A 312 -12.65 -20.04 7.10
CA ASP A 312 -11.68 -21.06 6.68
C ASP A 312 -11.17 -21.92 7.85
N ILE A 313 -11.11 -21.33 9.05
CA ILE A 313 -10.60 -22.01 10.25
C ILE A 313 -11.63 -23.02 10.76
N GLY A 314 -12.92 -22.82 10.48
CA GLY A 314 -14.04 -23.66 10.92
C GLY A 314 -14.57 -24.70 9.91
N GLN A 315 -14.27 -24.61 8.61
CA GLN A 315 -14.69 -25.61 7.59
C GLN A 315 -13.74 -25.68 6.39
N LYS A 316 -13.53 -26.91 5.88
CA LYS A 316 -12.86 -27.17 4.58
C LYS A 316 -13.81 -26.83 3.43
N THR A 317 -13.81 -25.58 2.97
CA THR A 317 -14.51 -25.22 1.73
C THR A 317 -13.48 -24.93 0.65
N ILE A 318 -13.43 -25.78 -0.37
CA ILE A 318 -12.65 -25.55 -1.59
C ILE A 318 -13.42 -24.49 -2.39
N VAL A 319 -13.07 -23.22 -2.22
CA VAL A 319 -13.53 -22.16 -3.12
C VAL A 319 -12.89 -22.43 -4.48
N LYS A 320 -13.69 -22.53 -5.55
CA LYS A 320 -13.17 -22.62 -6.91
C LYS A 320 -12.52 -21.28 -7.25
N GLU A 321 -11.19 -21.22 -7.14
CA GLU A 321 -10.43 -20.02 -7.43
C GLU A 321 -10.47 -19.70 -8.94
N TYR A 322 -10.63 -18.42 -9.27
CA TYR A 322 -10.56 -17.94 -10.64
C TYR A 322 -9.11 -18.01 -11.14
N LYS A 323 -8.86 -18.84 -12.16
CA LYS A 323 -7.54 -18.96 -12.79
C LYS A 323 -7.40 -17.93 -13.91
N VAL A 324 -6.36 -17.09 -13.82
CA VAL A 324 -6.01 -16.17 -14.89
C VAL A 324 -5.56 -16.95 -16.13
N GLY A 325 -6.14 -16.61 -17.28
CA GLY A 325 -5.76 -17.19 -18.57
C GLY A 325 -4.40 -16.69 -19.02
N ARG A 326 -3.60 -17.56 -19.64
CA ARG A 326 -2.25 -17.20 -20.15
C ARG A 326 -2.22 -15.99 -21.08
N ASN A 327 -3.31 -15.71 -21.79
CA ASN A 327 -3.42 -14.59 -22.73
C ASN A 327 -4.14 -13.36 -22.16
N ASP A 328 -4.70 -13.45 -20.94
CA ASP A 328 -5.41 -12.35 -20.30
C ASP A 328 -4.43 -11.23 -19.92
N PRO A 329 -4.91 -9.98 -19.76
CA PRO A 329 -4.11 -8.93 -19.14
C PRO A 329 -3.50 -9.40 -17.82
N CYS A 330 -2.23 -9.13 -17.61
CA CYS A 330 -1.53 -9.56 -16.41
C CYS A 330 -2.09 -8.84 -15.18
N PRO A 331 -2.49 -9.55 -14.10
CA PRO A 331 -3.11 -8.94 -12.93
C PRO A 331 -2.15 -8.07 -12.10
N CYS A 332 -0.85 -8.04 -12.44
CA CYS A 332 0.11 -7.14 -11.81
C CYS A 332 0.09 -5.70 -12.35
N GLY A 333 -0.80 -5.37 -13.30
CA GLY A 333 -0.95 -4.01 -13.82
C GLY A 333 -0.01 -3.63 -14.98
N SER A 334 0.96 -4.47 -15.35
CA SER A 334 1.97 -4.15 -16.40
C SER A 334 1.45 -3.87 -17.82
N GLY A 335 0.15 -4.00 -18.09
CA GLY A 335 -0.42 -3.92 -19.45
C GLY A 335 -0.04 -5.06 -20.41
N LYS A 336 0.91 -5.93 -20.04
CA LYS A 336 1.34 -7.11 -20.82
C LYS A 336 0.37 -8.28 -20.60
N LYS A 337 0.32 -9.24 -21.54
CA LYS A 337 -0.40 -10.53 -21.33
C LYS A 337 0.26 -11.33 -20.21
N TYR A 338 -0.52 -12.10 -19.43
CA TYR A 338 0.00 -12.88 -18.29
C TYR A 338 1.23 -13.72 -18.65
N LYS A 339 1.18 -14.50 -19.74
CA LYS A 339 2.33 -15.32 -20.23
C LYS A 339 3.58 -14.53 -20.63
N LYS A 340 3.44 -13.24 -20.92
CA LYS A 340 4.55 -12.34 -21.29
C LYS A 340 5.06 -11.54 -20.09
N CYS A 341 4.44 -11.70 -18.92
CA CYS A 341 4.78 -11.01 -17.68
C CYS A 341 4.88 -12.03 -16.53
N CYS A 342 3.97 -12.03 -15.55
CA CYS A 342 4.07 -12.89 -14.37
C CYS A 342 4.03 -14.40 -14.69
N GLY A 343 3.47 -14.82 -15.82
CA GLY A 343 3.47 -16.19 -16.31
C GLY A 343 4.64 -16.55 -17.24
N LYS A 344 5.68 -15.71 -17.35
CA LYS A 344 6.85 -15.94 -18.22
C LYS A 344 7.75 -17.08 -17.75
N ALA A 345 7.64 -17.48 -16.47
CA ALA A 345 8.39 -18.56 -15.83
C ALA A 345 7.52 -19.75 -15.39
N VAL A 346 6.24 -19.80 -15.82
CA VAL A 346 5.28 -20.87 -15.51
C VAL A 346 5.08 -21.79 -16.71
#